data_AF-A0A1B6CXA5-F1
#
_entry.id   AF-A0A1B6CXA5-F1
#
_cell.length_a   1.000
_cell.length_b   1.000
_cell.length_c   1.000
_cell.angle_alpha   90.00
_cell.angle_beta   90.00
_cell.angle_gamma   90.00
#
_symmetry.space_group_name_H-M   'P 1'
#
loop_
_entity.id
_entity.type
_entity.pdbx_description
1 polymer ?
#
loop_
_entity_poly.entity_id
_entity_poly.type
_entity_poly.pdbx_seq_one_letter_code
_entity_poly.pdbx_strand_id
1 'polypeptide(L)'
;ARQQVCVCYINFIYLAFFFLDVNLTVQFAKLESECGFASAHALYENILISFPDRIDIWMVYIDILIKENNIHQARNIIQRAISLKLPIKKMKSLYSKWLNLEEKFGNEDDVKRVKEAAFQYINNVSSILTV
;
A
#
# COMPACT_ATOMS: atom_id res chain seq x y z
N ALA A 1 27.70 12.35 -13.44
CA ALA A 1 27.39 13.69 -12.88
C ALA A 1 25.89 14.04 -12.82
N ARG A 2 25.02 13.55 -13.73
CA ARG A 2 23.57 13.88 -13.70
C ARG A 2 22.74 13.20 -12.60
N GLN A 3 23.16 12.04 -12.10
CA GLN A 3 22.41 11.31 -11.06
C GLN A 3 22.54 11.89 -9.65
N GLN A 4 23.62 12.63 -9.34
CA GLN A 4 23.84 13.17 -8.00
C GLN A 4 22.92 14.38 -7.67
N VAL A 5 22.49 15.12 -8.69
CA VAL A 5 21.77 16.40 -8.51
C VAL A 5 20.30 16.17 -8.14
N CYS A 6 19.67 15.09 -8.61
CA CYS A 6 18.28 14.76 -8.26
C CYS A 6 18.13 14.36 -6.79
N VAL A 7 19.09 13.61 -6.21
CA VAL A 7 18.97 13.08 -4.84
C VAL A 7 19.04 14.19 -3.78
N CYS A 8 19.76 15.29 -4.05
CA CYS A 8 19.82 16.44 -3.15
C CYS A 8 18.56 17.32 -3.22
N TYR A 9 17.93 17.47 -4.40
CA TYR A 9 16.67 18.23 -4.56
C TYR A 9 15.48 17.49 -3.95
N ILE A 10 15.50 16.16 -4.04
CA ILE A 10 14.59 15.24 -3.36
C ILE A 10 14.58 15.59 -1.87
N ASN A 11 15.71 15.51 -1.16
CA ASN A 11 15.76 15.76 0.30
C ASN A 11 15.31 17.17 0.75
N PHE A 12 15.52 18.21 -0.07
CA PHE A 12 15.10 19.58 0.27
C PHE A 12 13.59 19.81 0.13
N ILE A 13 12.92 19.03 -0.74
CA ILE A 13 11.46 19.06 -0.93
C ILE A 13 10.74 18.20 0.12
N TYR A 14 11.31 17.05 0.54
CA TYR A 14 10.71 16.17 1.57
C TYR A 14 10.51 16.85 2.94
N LEU A 15 11.32 17.86 3.29
CA LEU A 15 11.24 18.57 4.58
C LEU A 15 10.19 19.69 4.59
N ALA A 16 9.90 20.32 3.44
CA ALA A 16 8.90 21.37 3.33
C ALA A 16 7.48 20.83 3.02
N PHE A 17 7.39 19.60 2.52
CA PHE A 17 6.15 18.96 2.05
C PHE A 17 5.59 17.94 3.05
N PHE A 18 5.80 18.19 4.35
CA PHE A 18 5.38 17.30 5.44
C PHE A 18 3.86 17.33 5.70
N PHE A 19 3.05 18.11 4.96
CA PHE A 19 1.63 18.29 5.33
C PHE A 19 0.55 18.24 4.24
N LEU A 20 0.83 18.27 2.94
CA LEU A 20 -0.28 18.50 2.00
C LEU A 20 -0.18 17.69 0.71
N ASP A 21 -1.25 16.94 0.46
CA ASP A 21 -1.67 16.44 -0.85
C ASP A 21 -1.07 15.14 -1.42
N VAL A 22 -1.88 14.09 -1.28
CA VAL A 22 -1.94 12.84 -2.07
C VAL A 22 -1.89 13.12 -3.59
N ASN A 23 -2.31 14.31 -4.03
CA ASN A 23 -2.20 14.79 -5.40
C ASN A 23 -0.75 14.79 -5.92
N LEU A 24 0.25 15.10 -5.09
CA LEU A 24 1.65 15.13 -5.52
C LEU A 24 2.15 13.72 -5.85
N THR A 25 1.74 12.72 -5.09
CA THR A 25 2.09 11.30 -5.32
C THR A 25 1.43 10.77 -6.60
N VAL A 26 0.19 11.20 -6.88
CA VAL A 26 -0.51 10.85 -8.13
C VAL A 26 0.14 11.50 -9.35
N GLN A 27 0.62 12.75 -9.23
CA GLN A 27 1.37 13.41 -10.30
C GLN A 27 2.77 12.80 -10.50
N PHE A 28 3.43 12.35 -9.43
CA PHE A 28 4.72 11.65 -9.52
C PHE A 28 4.60 10.28 -10.20
N ALA A 29 3.55 9.52 -9.87
CA ALA A 29 3.23 8.25 -10.53
C ALA A 29 2.90 8.43 -12.04
N LYS A 30 2.27 9.56 -12.39
CA LYS A 30 2.00 9.92 -13.79
C LYS A 30 3.29 10.26 -14.56
N LEU A 31 4.23 10.94 -13.91
CA LEU A 31 5.56 11.28 -14.45
C LEU A 31 6.45 10.05 -14.66
N GLU A 32 6.39 9.05 -13.78
CA GLU A 32 7.18 7.82 -13.95
C GLU A 32 6.64 6.86 -15.01
N SER A 33 5.32 6.87 -15.23
CA SER A 33 4.67 6.10 -16.30
C SER A 33 5.15 6.49 -17.70
N GLU A 34 5.67 7.71 -17.88
CA GLU A 34 6.22 8.18 -19.17
C GLU A 34 7.73 7.89 -19.32
N CYS A 35 8.43 7.47 -18.24
CA CYS A 35 9.90 7.32 -18.24
C CYS A 35 10.44 5.89 -18.04
N GLY A 36 9.60 4.88 -17.76
CA GLY A 36 9.95 3.46 -17.89
C GLY A 36 11.11 2.97 -17.01
N PHE A 37 11.01 3.09 -15.68
CA PHE A 37 12.04 2.59 -14.76
C PHE A 37 11.47 1.82 -13.57
N ALA A 38 12.20 0.77 -13.17
CA ALA A 38 12.07 0.02 -11.91
C ALA A 38 12.17 0.90 -10.63
N SER A 39 12.34 2.22 -10.78
CA SER A 39 12.44 3.21 -9.72
C SER A 39 11.10 3.54 -9.06
N ALA A 40 9.96 3.32 -9.75
CA ALA A 40 8.65 3.71 -9.23
C ALA A 40 8.23 2.92 -8.00
N HIS A 41 8.38 1.60 -8.08
CA HIS A 41 8.18 0.72 -6.94
C HIS A 41 9.14 1.06 -5.80
N ALA A 42 10.40 1.37 -6.10
CA ALA A 42 11.37 1.74 -5.06
C ALA A 42 10.98 3.05 -4.35
N LEU A 43 10.43 4.03 -5.06
CA LEU A 43 9.90 5.25 -4.46
C LEU A 43 8.67 4.97 -3.60
N TYR A 44 7.72 4.16 -4.07
CA TYR A 44 6.57 3.74 -3.26
C TYR A 44 7.01 3.01 -2.00
N GLU A 45 7.95 2.07 -2.10
CA GLU A 45 8.51 1.36 -0.93
C GLU A 45 9.14 2.32 0.08
N ASN A 46 9.92 3.30 -0.38
CA ASN A 46 10.50 4.32 0.49
C ASN A 46 9.44 5.18 1.18
N ILE A 47 8.36 5.52 0.49
CA ILE A 47 7.23 6.27 1.05
C ILE A 47 6.49 5.42 2.10
N LEU A 48 6.28 4.13 1.84
CA LEU A 48 5.64 3.22 2.79
C LEU A 48 6.48 3.02 4.06
N ILE A 49 7.80 2.97 3.92
CA ILE A 49 8.73 2.94 5.07
C ILE A 49 8.65 4.24 5.88
N SER A 50 8.53 5.38 5.18
CA SER A 50 8.48 6.70 5.81
C SER A 50 7.13 6.99 6.49
N PHE A 51 6.03 6.46 5.94
CA PHE A 51 4.66 6.73 6.40
C PHE A 51 3.81 5.44 6.50
N PRO A 52 4.12 4.51 7.42
CA PRO A 52 3.39 3.25 7.54
C PRO A 52 1.93 3.42 7.96
N ASP A 53 1.59 4.50 8.68
CA ASP A 53 0.24 4.72 9.24
C ASP A 53 -0.81 5.17 8.21
N ARG A 54 -0.36 5.56 7.00
CA ARG A 54 -1.19 6.15 5.94
C ARG A 54 -1.68 5.10 4.97
N ILE A 55 -2.77 4.42 5.33
CA ILE A 55 -3.44 3.39 4.50
C ILE A 55 -3.80 3.86 3.09
N ASP A 56 -4.12 5.14 2.91
CA ASP A 56 -4.47 5.67 1.61
C ASP A 56 -3.36 5.41 0.57
N ILE A 57 -2.08 5.46 1.00
CA ILE A 57 -0.91 5.20 0.15
C ILE A 57 -0.83 3.71 -0.18
N TRP A 58 -1.02 2.83 0.81
CA TRP A 58 -1.07 1.38 0.61
C TRP A 58 -2.14 1.00 -0.42
N MET A 59 -3.34 1.59 -0.32
CA MET A 59 -4.46 1.34 -1.23
C MET A 59 -4.14 1.77 -2.66
N VAL A 60 -3.59 2.98 -2.85
CA VAL A 60 -3.17 3.47 -4.17
C VAL A 60 -2.09 2.59 -4.78
N TYR A 61 -1.11 2.14 -3.98
CA TYR A 61 -0.03 1.29 -4.48
C TYR A 61 -0.54 -0.08 -4.92
N ILE A 62 -1.45 -0.70 -4.15
CA ILE A 62 -2.12 -1.94 -4.54
C ILE A 62 -2.89 -1.74 -5.85
N ASP A 63 -3.58 -0.62 -6.03
CA ASP A 63 -4.32 -0.32 -7.26
C ASP A 63 -3.40 -0.18 -8.49
N ILE A 64 -2.21 0.37 -8.32
CA ILE A 64 -1.19 0.43 -9.39
C ILE A 64 -0.71 -0.98 -9.74
N LEU A 65 -0.37 -1.80 -8.74
CA LEU A 65 0.09 -3.18 -8.96
C LEU A 65 -0.98 -4.04 -9.65
N ILE A 66 -2.27 -3.83 -9.35
CA ILE A 66 -3.37 -4.50 -10.04
C ILE A 66 -3.45 -4.05 -11.50
N LYS A 67 -3.26 -2.75 -11.80
CA LYS A 67 -3.25 -2.23 -13.19
C LYS A 67 -2.08 -2.79 -13.99
N GLU A 68 -0.93 -2.98 -13.36
CA GLU A 68 0.26 -3.59 -13.96
C GLU A 68 0.19 -5.13 -14.02
N ASN A 69 -0.92 -5.72 -13.55
CA ASN A 69 -1.13 -7.16 -13.48
C ASN A 69 -0.10 -7.92 -12.62
N ASN A 70 0.56 -7.22 -11.69
CA ASN A 70 1.56 -7.79 -10.79
C ASN A 70 0.92 -8.25 -9.47
N ILE A 71 0.15 -9.33 -9.55
CA ILE A 71 -0.67 -9.83 -8.44
C ILE A 71 0.18 -10.37 -7.28
N HIS A 72 1.33 -10.98 -7.59
CA HIS A 72 2.24 -11.51 -6.56
C HIS A 72 2.77 -10.40 -5.65
N GLN A 73 3.19 -9.27 -6.22
CA GLN A 73 3.63 -8.13 -5.43
C GLN A 73 2.48 -7.50 -4.65
N ALA A 74 1.29 -7.37 -5.26
CA ALA A 74 0.12 -6.83 -4.57
C ALA A 74 -0.22 -7.64 -3.29
N ARG A 75 -0.15 -8.98 -3.34
CA ARG A 75 -0.34 -9.84 -2.16
C ARG A 75 0.68 -9.58 -1.07
N ASN A 76 1.96 -9.45 -1.43
CA ASN A 76 3.04 -9.18 -0.47
C ASN A 76 2.84 -7.83 0.24
N ILE A 77 2.45 -6.80 -0.50
CA ILE A 77 2.15 -5.47 0.05
C ILE A 77 0.96 -5.49 0.99
N ILE A 78 -0.12 -6.22 0.63
CA ILE A 78 -1.29 -6.36 1.50
C ILE A 78 -0.92 -7.08 2.80
N GLN A 79 -0.15 -8.17 2.72
CA GLN A 79 0.29 -8.90 3.91
C GLN A 79 1.14 -8.03 4.84
N ARG A 80 2.02 -7.20 4.28
CA ARG A 80 2.78 -6.19 5.03
C ARG A 80 1.88 -5.12 5.64
N ALA A 81 0.85 -4.66 4.92
CA ALA A 81 -0.10 -3.69 5.46
C ALA A 81 -0.86 -4.27 6.66
N ILE A 82 -1.22 -5.56 6.63
CA ILE A 82 -1.98 -6.23 7.70
C ILE A 82 -1.13 -6.48 8.95
N SER A 83 0.19 -6.65 8.81
CA SER A 83 1.08 -6.80 9.97
C SER A 83 1.28 -5.50 10.75
N LEU A 84 0.88 -4.36 10.19
CA LEU A 84 0.91 -3.06 10.88
C LEU A 84 -0.26 -2.93 11.87
N LYS A 85 0.02 -2.31 13.01
CA LYS A 85 -0.99 -2.00 14.04
C LYS A 85 -1.83 -0.80 13.62
N LEU A 86 -2.78 -1.03 12.71
CA LEU A 86 -3.64 0.01 12.15
C LEU A 86 -5.03 0.03 12.83
N PRO A 87 -5.73 1.18 12.80
CA PRO A 87 -7.08 1.30 13.33
C PRO A 87 -8.05 0.33 12.64
N ILE A 88 -9.01 -0.20 13.41
CA ILE A 88 -9.97 -1.24 12.97
C ILE A 88 -10.73 -0.85 11.69
N LYS A 89 -11.23 0.39 11.61
CA LYS A 89 -11.97 0.91 10.44
C LYS A 89 -11.17 0.77 9.15
N LYS A 90 -9.87 1.00 9.29
CA LYS A 90 -8.85 1.12 8.26
C LYS A 90 -8.41 -0.29 7.81
N MET A 91 -8.25 -1.22 8.76
CA MET A 91 -8.01 -2.65 8.51
C MET A 91 -9.16 -3.33 7.75
N LYS A 92 -10.42 -3.01 8.09
CA LYS A 92 -11.58 -3.55 7.37
C LYS A 92 -11.54 -3.20 5.86
N SER A 93 -11.10 -1.99 5.52
CA SER A 93 -10.94 -1.57 4.13
C SER A 93 -9.86 -2.37 3.40
N LEU A 94 -8.73 -2.67 4.06
CA LEU A 94 -7.66 -3.50 3.50
C LEU A 94 -8.12 -4.93 3.23
N TYR A 95 -8.80 -5.57 4.20
CA TYR A 95 -9.33 -6.93 4.01
C TYR A 95 -10.37 -7.01 2.89
N SER A 96 -11.25 -6.01 2.77
CA SER A 96 -12.21 -5.93 1.66
C SER A 96 -11.49 -5.81 0.31
N LYS A 97 -10.42 -5.02 0.23
CA LYS A 97 -9.62 -4.90 -0.98
C LYS A 97 -8.91 -6.21 -1.34
N TRP A 98 -8.37 -6.90 -0.33
CA TRP A 98 -7.71 -8.20 -0.53
C TRP A 98 -8.68 -9.26 -1.05
N LEU A 99 -9.89 -9.32 -0.47
CA LEU A 99 -10.92 -10.24 -0.93
C LEU A 99 -11.29 -10.00 -2.40
N ASN A 100 -11.49 -8.73 -2.79
CA ASN A 100 -11.77 -8.36 -4.18
C ASN A 100 -10.64 -8.71 -5.15
N LEU A 101 -9.39 -8.73 -4.67
CA LEU A 101 -8.24 -9.14 -5.46
C LEU A 101 -8.25 -10.66 -5.68
N GLU A 102 -8.42 -11.44 -4.62
CA GLU A 102 -8.45 -12.91 -4.72
C GLU A 102 -9.69 -13.42 -5.48
N GLU A 103 -10.83 -12.73 -5.40
CA GLU A 103 -12.01 -13.09 -6.20
C GLU A 103 -11.81 -12.88 -7.71
N LYS A 104 -10.91 -11.96 -8.10
CA LYS A 104 -10.61 -11.67 -9.51
C LYS A 104 -9.45 -12.49 -10.08
N PHE A 105 -8.44 -12.77 -9.25
CA PHE A 105 -7.15 -13.32 -9.71
C PHE A 105 -6.70 -14.56 -8.92
N GLY A 106 -7.44 -14.96 -7.89
CA GLY A 106 -7.08 -16.04 -6.97
C GLY A 106 -7.92 -17.29 -7.13
N ASN A 107 -7.59 -18.29 -6.32
CA ASN A 107 -8.31 -19.56 -6.23
C ASN A 107 -9.26 -19.56 -5.03
N GLU A 108 -10.25 -20.46 -5.02
CA GLU A 108 -11.21 -20.59 -3.91
C GLU A 108 -10.54 -20.80 -2.55
N ASP A 109 -9.40 -21.51 -2.52
CA ASP A 109 -8.65 -21.77 -1.28
C ASP A 109 -7.96 -20.52 -0.74
N ASP A 110 -7.46 -19.64 -1.61
CA ASP A 110 -6.85 -18.37 -1.19
C ASP A 110 -7.93 -17.41 -0.67
N VAL A 111 -9.10 -17.39 -1.31
CA VAL A 111 -10.27 -16.64 -0.83
C VAL A 111 -10.70 -17.11 0.56
N LYS A 112 -10.75 -18.42 0.81
CA LYS A 112 -11.05 -18.97 2.15
C LYS A 112 -10.02 -18.54 3.18
N ARG A 113 -8.72 -18.61 2.85
CA ARG A 113 -7.63 -18.18 3.76
C ARG A 113 -7.76 -16.71 4.16
N VAL A 114 -8.10 -15.83 3.20
CA VAL A 114 -8.31 -14.40 3.48
C VAL A 114 -9.53 -14.18 4.38
N LYS A 115 -10.63 -14.89 4.13
CA LYS A 115 -11.84 -14.82 4.98
C LYS A 115 -11.57 -15.27 6.41
N GLU A 116 -10.85 -16.37 6.59
CA GLU A 116 -10.44 -16.86 7.90
C GLU A 116 -9.55 -15.85 8.64
N ALA A 117 -8.56 -15.27 7.96
CA ALA A 117 -7.69 -14.24 8.53
C ALA A 117 -8.47 -13.00 8.96
N ALA A 118 -9.44 -12.55 8.14
CA ALA A 118 -10.32 -11.43 8.48
C ALA A 118 -11.22 -11.74 9.69
N PHE A 119 -11.75 -12.96 9.77
CA PHE A 119 -12.58 -13.41 10.90
C PHE A 119 -11.78 -13.45 12.20
N GLN A 120 -10.56 -14.00 12.17
CA GLN A 120 -9.66 -14.00 13.33
C GLN A 120 -9.34 -12.60 13.81
N TYR A 121 -9.08 -11.66 12.89
CA TYR A 121 -8.84 -10.26 13.24
C TYR A 121 -10.06 -9.64 13.95
N ILE A 122 -11.27 -9.85 13.42
CA ILE A 122 -12.50 -9.33 14.03
C ILE A 122 -12.73 -9.93 15.42
N ASN A 123 -12.53 -11.23 15.60
CA ASN A 123 -12.68 -11.88 16.90
C ASN A 123 -11.71 -11.30 17.94
N ASN A 124 -10.44 -11.12 17.57
CA ASN A 124 -9.44 -10.50 18.43
C ASN A 124 -9.83 -9.07 18.82
N VAL A 125 -10.28 -8.28 17.85
CA VAL A 125 -10.78 -6.92 18.11
C VAL A 125 -12.00 -6.92 19.03
N SER A 126 -12.95 -7.84 18.82
CA SER A 126 -14.15 -7.96 19.65
C SER A 126 -13.79 -8.31 21.09
N SER A 127 -12.83 -9.21 21.32
CA SER A 127 -12.38 -9.58 22.66
C SER A 127 -11.71 -8.43 23.41
N ILE A 128 -11.04 -7.51 22.69
CA ILE A 128 -10.42 -6.31 23.27
C ILE A 128 -11.48 -5.29 23.72
N LEU A 129 -12.62 -5.22 23.04
CA LEU A 129 -13.69 -4.26 23.34
C LEU A 129 -14.64 -4.71 24.46
N THR A 130 -14.59 -5.98 24.85
CA THR A 130 -15.45 -6.58 25.89
C THR A 130 -14.83 -6.59 27.30
N VAL A 131 -13.63 -6.03 27.47
CA VAL A 131 -12.93 -5.88 28.77
C VAL A 131 -12.85 -4.41 29.12
#